data_AF-A0A9Q9V1D8-F1
#
_entry.id   AF-A0A9Q9V1D8-F1
#
_cell.length_a   1.000
_cell.length_b   1.000
_cell.length_c   1.000
_cell.angle_alpha   90.00
_cell.angle_beta   90.00
_cell.angle_gamma   90.00
#
_symmetry.space_group_name_H-M   'P 1'
#
loop_
_entity.id
_entity.type
_entity.pdbx_description
1 polymer ?
#
loop_
_entity_poly.entity_id
_entity_poly.type
_entity_poly.pdbx_seq_one_letter_code
_entity_poly.pdbx_strand_id
1 'polypeptide(L)'
;MGSEDGVFKWTDANTADLIAWRASNNSLFTGRRNAAIKAFELYVKEKQLAGKVTPAWVRKKWENLKQKYKDLKSLSMVGGNTSVATWKWYAVMDGALSSETSLNHFITPVQVSSSAQDAPPIKQRKEEDWLTAVREMEKRQEERERLASEREDERDRRAAAREEERDRRAAEREDVRERQTSEREERREREMLSRQERWEKDMLAREERLERDYREREERREREAAAREERLFKLLETFMANK
;
A
#
# COMPACT_ATOMS: atom_id res chain seq x y z
N MET A 1 20.32 1.76 -10.67
CA MET A 1 19.29 0.74 -10.94
C MET A 1 18.11 1.47 -11.55
N GLY A 2 17.88 1.31 -12.86
CA GLY A 2 16.81 2.01 -13.57
C GLY A 2 15.48 1.32 -13.35
N SER A 3 14.58 1.95 -12.60
CA SER A 3 13.16 1.61 -12.59
C SER A 3 12.47 2.52 -13.60
N GLU A 4 12.44 2.07 -14.85
CA GLU A 4 11.51 2.61 -15.83
C GLU A 4 10.13 2.01 -15.54
N ASP A 5 9.30 2.76 -14.83
CA ASP A 5 7.86 2.50 -14.69
C ASP A 5 7.14 2.87 -15.98
N GLY A 6 7.42 2.11 -17.03
CA GLY A 6 6.61 2.07 -18.25
C GLY A 6 5.41 1.15 -18.06
N VAL A 7 4.21 1.66 -18.34
CA VAL A 7 2.96 0.89 -18.42
C VAL A 7 3.22 -0.43 -19.16
N PHE A 8 2.94 -1.55 -18.51
CA PHE A 8 3.27 -2.87 -19.06
C PHE A 8 2.45 -3.15 -20.32
N LYS A 9 3.10 -3.10 -21.49
CA LYS A 9 2.50 -3.45 -22.76
C LYS A 9 2.58 -4.97 -22.98
N TRP A 10 1.42 -5.61 -23.13
CA TRP A 10 1.37 -7.05 -23.43
C TRP A 10 1.90 -7.30 -24.85
N THR A 11 3.06 -7.91 -24.97
CA THR A 11 3.64 -8.28 -26.27
C THR A 11 3.11 -9.63 -26.75
N ASP A 12 3.32 -9.91 -28.04
CA ASP A 12 3.03 -11.23 -28.58
C ASP A 12 3.87 -12.31 -27.89
N ALA A 13 5.14 -12.05 -27.57
CA ALA A 13 6.00 -12.96 -26.82
C ALA A 13 5.42 -13.30 -25.43
N ASN A 14 4.90 -12.31 -24.71
CA ASN A 14 4.24 -12.53 -23.41
C ASN A 14 2.98 -13.40 -23.54
N THR A 15 2.26 -13.29 -24.66
CA THR A 15 1.08 -14.11 -24.95
C THR A 15 1.46 -15.56 -25.26
N ALA A 16 2.49 -15.77 -26.08
CA ALA A 16 3.02 -17.10 -26.38
C ALA A 16 3.51 -17.80 -25.10
N ASP A 17 4.28 -17.08 -24.28
CA ASP A 17 4.81 -17.56 -23.01
C ASP A 17 3.72 -17.93 -22.02
N LEU A 18 2.65 -17.14 -21.94
CA LEU A 18 1.51 -17.45 -21.07
C LEU A 18 0.84 -18.77 -21.49
N ILE A 19 0.62 -18.98 -22.79
CA ILE A 19 -0.02 -20.21 -23.29
C ILE A 19 0.87 -21.42 -23.03
N ALA A 20 2.17 -21.32 -23.33
CA ALA A 20 3.14 -22.38 -23.09
C ALA A 20 3.30 -22.70 -21.59
N TRP A 21 3.43 -21.66 -20.75
CA TRP A 21 3.56 -21.83 -19.30
C TRP A 21 2.33 -22.49 -18.70
N ARG A 22 1.13 -22.09 -19.14
CA ARG A 22 -0.10 -22.71 -18.69
C ARG A 22 -0.15 -24.18 -19.11
N ALA A 23 0.19 -24.51 -20.35
CA ALA A 23 0.21 -25.88 -20.83
C ALA A 23 1.15 -26.77 -19.98
N SER A 24 2.34 -26.27 -19.64
CA SER A 24 3.31 -26.97 -18.79
C SER A 24 2.87 -27.08 -17.32
N ASN A 25 2.11 -26.11 -16.81
CA ASN A 25 1.70 -26.03 -15.40
C ASN A 25 0.23 -26.42 -15.17
N ASN A 26 -0.34 -27.26 -16.04
CA ASN A 26 -1.75 -27.67 -15.96
C ASN A 26 -2.11 -28.29 -14.59
N SER A 27 -1.18 -29.03 -13.98
CA SER A 27 -1.34 -29.64 -12.65
C SER A 27 -1.58 -28.64 -11.52
N LEU A 28 -1.20 -27.36 -11.68
CA LEU A 28 -1.44 -26.30 -10.69
C LEU A 28 -2.87 -25.76 -10.77
N PHE A 29 -3.56 -25.95 -11.90
CA PHE A 29 -4.92 -25.47 -12.16
C PHE A 29 -5.99 -26.51 -11.79
N THR A 30 -5.93 -27.01 -10.56
CA THR A 30 -6.78 -28.11 -10.04
C THR A 30 -8.26 -27.77 -9.81
N GLY A 31 -8.72 -26.58 -10.20
CA GLY A 31 -10.11 -26.12 -9.96
C GLY A 31 -10.45 -25.83 -8.49
N ARG A 32 -9.54 -26.07 -7.53
CA ARG A 32 -9.73 -25.72 -6.12
C ARG A 32 -9.81 -24.21 -5.94
N ARG A 33 -10.58 -23.76 -4.94
CA ARG A 33 -10.74 -22.32 -4.61
C ARG A 33 -9.35 -21.69 -4.43
N ASN A 34 -9.12 -20.58 -5.14
CA ASN A 34 -7.87 -19.80 -5.16
C ASN A 34 -6.62 -20.51 -5.74
N ALA A 35 -6.69 -21.77 -6.19
CA ALA A 35 -5.54 -22.47 -6.77
C ALA A 35 -5.08 -21.83 -8.08
N ALA A 36 -6.02 -21.46 -8.95
CA ALA A 36 -5.70 -20.78 -10.21
C ALA A 36 -5.05 -19.41 -9.98
N ILE A 37 -5.49 -18.66 -8.97
CA ILE A 37 -4.91 -17.34 -8.64
C ILE A 37 -3.46 -17.52 -8.14
N LYS A 38 -3.21 -18.50 -7.26
CA LYS A 38 -1.85 -18.84 -6.80
C LYS A 38 -0.92 -19.30 -7.93
N ALA A 39 -1.45 -20.03 -8.92
CA ALA A 39 -0.68 -20.42 -10.09
C ALA A 39 -0.31 -19.18 -10.94
N PHE A 40 -1.24 -18.24 -11.15
CA PHE A 40 -0.92 -17.00 -11.85
C PHE A 40 0.02 -16.08 -11.05
N GLU A 41 -0.04 -16.10 -9.72
CA GLU A 41 0.97 -15.44 -8.87
C GLU A 41 2.37 -16.01 -9.10
N LEU A 42 2.48 -17.34 -9.23
CA LEU A 42 3.74 -18.01 -9.54
C LEU A 42 4.27 -17.60 -10.93
N TYR A 43 3.41 -17.55 -11.94
CA TYR A 43 3.78 -17.07 -13.27
C TYR A 43 4.30 -15.62 -13.25
N VAL A 44 3.60 -14.73 -12.54
CA VAL A 44 4.00 -13.31 -12.41
C VAL A 44 5.36 -13.19 -11.70
N LYS A 45 5.62 -14.03 -10.69
CA LYS A 45 6.90 -14.08 -9.99
C LYS A 45 8.03 -14.64 -10.86
N GLU A 46 7.78 -15.73 -11.58
CA GLU A 46 8.78 -16.42 -12.43
C GLU A 46 9.19 -15.56 -13.62
N LYS A 47 8.26 -14.82 -14.23
CA LYS A 47 8.51 -13.95 -15.38
C LYS A 47 8.95 -12.54 -15.00
N GLN A 48 9.25 -12.29 -13.71
CA GLN A 48 9.65 -10.97 -13.19
C GLN A 48 8.65 -9.85 -13.53
N LEU A 49 7.37 -10.21 -13.60
CA LEU A 49 6.26 -9.29 -13.89
C LEU A 49 5.64 -8.71 -12.59
N ALA A 50 6.20 -9.09 -11.45
CA ALA A 50 5.77 -8.60 -10.14
C ALA A 50 5.90 -7.07 -10.07
N GLY A 51 4.81 -6.39 -9.70
CA GLY A 51 4.73 -4.92 -9.66
C GLY A 51 4.29 -4.28 -10.99
N LYS A 52 4.39 -4.97 -12.12
CA LYS A 52 3.97 -4.47 -13.45
C LYS A 52 2.63 -5.05 -13.90
N VAL A 53 2.29 -6.24 -13.43
CA VAL A 53 1.08 -6.98 -13.79
C VAL A 53 0.49 -7.69 -12.59
N THR A 54 -0.80 -7.44 -12.33
CA THR A 54 -1.55 -8.17 -11.31
C THR A 54 -1.89 -9.60 -11.81
N PRO A 55 -1.74 -10.65 -10.98
CA PRO A 55 -2.12 -12.03 -11.32
C PRO A 55 -3.57 -12.18 -11.80
N ALA A 56 -4.49 -11.35 -11.29
CA ALA A 56 -5.87 -11.28 -11.75
C ALA A 56 -5.99 -10.86 -13.22
N TRP A 57 -5.10 -9.98 -13.69
CA TRP A 57 -5.05 -9.54 -15.09
C TRP A 57 -4.56 -10.66 -16.01
N VAL A 58 -3.55 -11.44 -15.58
CA VAL A 58 -3.08 -12.63 -16.31
C VAL A 58 -4.18 -13.68 -16.43
N ARG A 59 -4.94 -13.91 -15.35
CA ARG A 59 -6.11 -14.80 -15.36
C ARG A 59 -7.14 -14.33 -16.38
N LYS A 60 -7.49 -13.03 -16.38
CA LYS A 60 -8.46 -12.46 -17.31
C LYS A 60 -7.99 -12.55 -18.76
N LYS A 61 -6.69 -12.34 -19.00
CA LYS A 61 -6.06 -12.53 -20.31
C LYS A 61 -6.19 -13.98 -20.80
N TRP A 62 -5.91 -14.96 -19.93
CA TRP A 62 -6.06 -16.38 -20.23
C TRP A 62 -7.53 -16.77 -20.53
N GLU A 63 -8.49 -16.28 -19.75
CA GLU A 63 -9.91 -16.54 -20.02
C GLU A 63 -10.39 -15.91 -21.35
N ASN A 64 -9.91 -14.71 -21.69
CA ASN A 64 -10.18 -14.09 -22.99
C ASN A 64 -9.60 -14.90 -24.16
N LEU A 65 -8.38 -15.42 -24.02
CA LEU A 65 -7.77 -16.35 -24.99
C LEU A 65 -8.60 -17.62 -25.14
N LYS A 66 -9.06 -18.21 -24.03
CA LYS A 66 -9.92 -19.41 -24.04
C LYS A 66 -11.26 -19.16 -24.72
N GLN A 67 -11.89 -18.01 -24.44
CA GLN A 67 -13.17 -17.66 -25.05
C GLN A 67 -13.02 -17.51 -26.56
N LYS A 68 -12.03 -16.75 -27.02
CA LYS A 68 -11.75 -16.59 -28.46
C LYS A 68 -11.44 -17.92 -29.16
N TYR A 69 -10.70 -18.81 -28.50
CA TYR A 69 -10.47 -20.17 -29.00
C TYR A 69 -11.78 -20.97 -29.13
N LYS A 70 -12.65 -20.94 -28.10
CA LYS A 70 -13.94 -21.63 -28.13
C LYS A 70 -14.85 -21.10 -29.23
N ASP A 71 -14.90 -19.79 -29.41
CA ASP A 71 -15.71 -19.15 -30.45
C ASP A 71 -15.23 -19.60 -31.83
N LEU A 72 -13.92 -19.58 -32.09
CA LEU A 72 -13.33 -20.06 -33.35
C LEU A 72 -13.50 -21.57 -33.55
N LYS A 73 -13.39 -22.38 -32.49
CA LYS A 73 -13.59 -23.84 -32.57
C LYS A 73 -15.05 -24.20 -32.83
N SER A 74 -15.99 -23.49 -32.19
CA SER A 74 -17.43 -23.64 -32.44
C SER A 74 -17.78 -23.26 -33.88
N LEU A 75 -17.16 -22.21 -34.43
CA LEU A 75 -17.39 -21.78 -35.81
C LEU A 75 -16.79 -22.75 -36.84
N SER A 76 -15.62 -23.31 -36.53
CA SER A 76 -14.98 -24.35 -37.36
C SER A 76 -15.86 -25.59 -37.53
N MET A 77 -16.61 -25.98 -36.49
CA MET A 77 -17.53 -27.12 -36.55
C MET A 77 -18.82 -26.86 -37.36
N VAL A 78 -19.17 -25.59 -37.62
CA VAL A 78 -20.43 -25.21 -38.29
C VAL A 78 -20.21 -24.70 -39.72
N GLY A 79 -19.04 -24.17 -40.05
CA GLY A 79 -18.81 -23.41 -41.29
C GLY A 79 -17.43 -23.57 -41.92
N GLY A 80 -16.92 -24.79 -42.01
CA GLY A 80 -15.81 -25.19 -42.89
C GLY A 80 -14.49 -24.42 -42.74
N ASN A 81 -13.58 -24.98 -41.93
CA ASN A 81 -12.10 -24.91 -41.87
C ASN A 81 -11.31 -23.62 -42.16
N THR A 82 -11.87 -22.56 -42.73
CA THR A 82 -11.14 -21.34 -43.15
C THR A 82 -10.98 -20.32 -42.01
N SER A 83 -11.87 -20.38 -41.00
CA SER A 83 -11.85 -19.50 -39.81
C SER A 83 -10.69 -19.78 -38.84
N VAL A 84 -10.15 -21.01 -38.87
CA VAL A 84 -9.03 -21.46 -38.02
C VAL A 84 -7.72 -20.76 -38.39
N ALA A 85 -7.55 -20.37 -39.66
CA ALA A 85 -6.28 -19.90 -40.21
C ALA A 85 -5.91 -18.45 -39.84
N THR A 86 -6.87 -17.62 -39.40
CA THR A 86 -6.63 -16.16 -39.23
C THR A 86 -6.07 -15.79 -37.85
N TRP A 87 -6.23 -16.65 -36.83
CA TRP A 87 -5.76 -16.32 -35.48
C TRP A 87 -4.42 -16.97 -35.16
N LYS A 88 -3.36 -16.16 -35.08
CA LYS A 88 -1.97 -16.59 -34.80
C LYS A 88 -1.79 -17.40 -33.51
N TRP A 89 -2.72 -17.33 -32.55
CA TRP A 89 -2.68 -18.11 -31.31
C TRP A 89 -3.50 -19.41 -31.36
N TYR A 90 -4.24 -19.67 -32.44
CA TYR A 90 -5.15 -20.82 -32.51
C TYR A 90 -4.39 -22.14 -32.36
N ALA A 91 -3.34 -22.38 -33.14
CA ALA A 91 -2.58 -23.63 -33.09
C ALA A 91 -1.94 -23.88 -31.71
N VAL A 92 -1.41 -22.82 -31.09
CA VAL A 92 -0.76 -22.90 -29.77
C VAL A 92 -1.81 -23.14 -28.66
N MET A 93 -2.99 -22.50 -28.75
CA MET A 93 -4.11 -22.75 -27.85
C MET A 93 -4.73 -24.13 -28.05
N ASP A 94 -4.83 -24.60 -29.29
CA ASP A 94 -5.36 -25.92 -29.62
C ASP A 94 -4.50 -27.02 -29.02
N GLY A 95 -3.16 -26.90 -29.10
CA GLY A 95 -2.25 -27.81 -28.40
C GLY A 95 -2.37 -27.72 -26.86
N ALA A 96 -2.52 -26.51 -26.31
CA ALA A 96 -2.59 -26.29 -24.86
C ALA A 96 -3.93 -26.73 -24.22
N LEU A 97 -5.02 -26.76 -24.99
CA LEU A 97 -6.38 -27.12 -24.53
C LEU A 97 -6.82 -28.50 -24.98
N SER A 98 -6.30 -29.04 -26.10
CA SER A 98 -6.61 -30.41 -26.51
C SER A 98 -6.09 -31.43 -25.49
N SER A 99 -5.02 -31.12 -24.76
CA SER A 99 -4.53 -31.94 -23.63
C SER A 99 -5.45 -31.93 -22.39
N GLU A 100 -6.34 -30.93 -22.26
CA GLU A 100 -7.36 -30.87 -21.19
C GLU A 100 -8.71 -31.46 -21.60
N THR A 101 -8.99 -31.54 -22.90
CA THR A 101 -10.33 -31.90 -23.40
C THR A 101 -10.57 -33.41 -23.43
N SER A 102 -9.55 -34.25 -23.21
CA SER A 102 -9.71 -35.71 -23.18
C SER A 102 -10.54 -36.26 -22.00
N LEU A 103 -11.00 -35.41 -21.06
CA LEU A 103 -11.77 -35.87 -19.89
C LEU A 103 -13.22 -35.41 -19.84
N ASN A 104 -13.72 -34.61 -20.80
CA ASN A 104 -15.11 -34.16 -20.80
C ASN A 104 -15.71 -34.16 -22.21
N HIS A 105 -16.04 -35.35 -22.72
CA HIS A 105 -16.89 -35.50 -23.90
C HIS A 105 -18.00 -36.53 -23.64
N PHE A 106 -18.99 -36.13 -22.83
CA PHE A 106 -20.34 -36.68 -22.93
C PHE A 106 -21.21 -35.54 -23.47
N ILE A 107 -21.45 -35.53 -24.78
CA ILE A 107 -22.69 -35.13 -25.44
C ILE A 107 -22.48 -35.50 -26.91
N THR A 108 -23.15 -36.57 -27.32
CA THR A 108 -23.37 -36.97 -28.71
C THR A 108 -24.41 -36.04 -29.35
N PRO A 109 -24.16 -35.49 -30.55
CA PRO A 109 -25.23 -35.12 -31.46
C PRO A 109 -25.29 -36.07 -32.66
N VAL A 110 -26.52 -36.46 -32.94
CA VAL A 110 -27.01 -37.35 -33.98
C VAL A 110 -26.60 -36.87 -35.38
N GLN A 111 -26.16 -37.82 -36.21
CA GLN A 111 -25.92 -37.65 -37.64
C GLN A 111 -27.25 -37.42 -38.37
N VAL A 112 -27.37 -36.32 -39.11
CA VAL A 112 -28.40 -36.19 -40.16
C VAL A 112 -27.68 -35.92 -41.48
N SER A 113 -27.77 -36.89 -42.37
CA SER A 113 -27.32 -36.82 -43.75
C SER A 113 -28.36 -36.09 -44.60
N SER A 114 -27.94 -35.12 -45.43
CA SER A 114 -28.68 -34.78 -46.66
C SER A 114 -27.76 -34.12 -47.70
N SER A 115 -28.11 -34.42 -48.94
CA SER A 115 -27.34 -34.32 -50.19
C SER A 115 -27.39 -32.95 -50.90
N ALA A 116 -26.25 -32.62 -51.55
CA ALA A 116 -25.98 -31.86 -52.79
C ALA A 116 -26.75 -30.57 -53.20
N GLN A 117 -26.01 -29.51 -53.60
CA GLN A 117 -25.90 -28.91 -54.96
C GLN A 117 -25.41 -27.44 -54.95
N ASP A 118 -25.14 -26.90 -56.16
CA ASP A 118 -24.09 -25.98 -56.63
C ASP A 118 -24.53 -24.49 -56.90
N ALA A 119 -23.54 -23.58 -57.10
CA ALA A 119 -23.54 -22.20 -57.70
C ALA A 119 -23.94 -20.93 -56.87
N PRO A 120 -23.56 -19.64 -57.23
CA PRO A 120 -22.38 -19.00 -57.90
C PRO A 120 -21.76 -17.78 -57.07
N PRO A 121 -20.82 -16.91 -57.57
CA PRO A 121 -19.90 -16.13 -56.73
C PRO A 121 -20.41 -14.71 -56.34
N ILE A 122 -20.67 -14.47 -55.05
CA ILE A 122 -21.00 -13.14 -54.46
C ILE A 122 -19.96 -12.77 -53.37
N LYS A 123 -18.70 -13.18 -53.53
CA LYS A 123 -17.78 -13.32 -52.38
C LYS A 123 -17.10 -12.02 -51.93
N GLN A 124 -16.86 -11.03 -52.79
CA GLN A 124 -16.03 -9.87 -52.42
C GLN A 124 -16.78 -8.72 -51.71
N ARG A 125 -18.05 -8.46 -52.04
CA ARG A 125 -18.80 -7.33 -51.44
C ARG A 125 -19.24 -7.59 -49.99
N LYS A 126 -19.35 -8.86 -49.60
CA LYS A 126 -19.63 -9.27 -48.20
C LYS A 126 -18.39 -9.11 -47.32
N GLU A 127 -17.18 -9.33 -47.84
CA GLU A 127 -15.93 -9.25 -47.07
C GLU A 127 -15.65 -7.84 -46.51
N GLU A 128 -15.93 -6.79 -47.29
CA GLU A 128 -15.80 -5.39 -46.83
C GLU A 128 -16.82 -5.04 -45.74
N ASP A 129 -18.04 -5.58 -45.84
CA ASP A 129 -19.11 -5.43 -44.86
C ASP A 129 -18.74 -6.12 -43.52
N TRP A 130 -18.12 -7.31 -43.58
CA TRP A 130 -17.64 -8.04 -42.40
C TRP A 130 -16.43 -7.37 -41.73
N LEU A 131 -15.49 -6.83 -42.50
CA LEU A 131 -14.34 -6.07 -41.97
C LEU A 131 -14.78 -4.77 -41.27
N THR A 132 -15.91 -4.20 -41.70
CA THR A 132 -16.52 -3.03 -41.07
C THR A 132 -17.24 -3.44 -39.78
N ALA A 133 -17.99 -4.54 -39.81
CA ALA A 133 -18.65 -5.10 -38.62
C ALA A 133 -17.67 -5.53 -37.51
N VAL A 134 -16.51 -6.10 -37.86
CA VAL A 134 -15.46 -6.45 -36.88
C VAL A 134 -14.83 -5.21 -36.25
N ARG A 135 -14.53 -4.17 -37.05
CA ARG A 135 -14.03 -2.89 -36.53
C ARG A 135 -15.05 -2.17 -35.66
N GLU A 136 -16.33 -2.26 -36.00
CA GLU A 136 -17.40 -1.70 -35.18
C GLU A 136 -17.53 -2.45 -33.86
N MET A 137 -17.45 -3.78 -33.87
CA MET A 137 -17.41 -4.59 -32.65
C MET A 137 -16.19 -4.30 -31.78
N GLU A 138 -15.01 -4.12 -32.38
CA GLU A 138 -13.77 -3.73 -31.68
C GLU A 138 -13.93 -2.36 -31.01
N LYS A 139 -14.47 -1.37 -31.70
CA LYS A 139 -14.75 -0.04 -31.13
C LYS A 139 -15.76 -0.10 -29.98
N ARG A 140 -16.80 -0.93 -30.12
CA ARG A 140 -17.80 -1.21 -29.06
C ARG A 140 -17.17 -1.93 -27.86
N GLN A 141 -16.18 -2.77 -28.10
CA GLN A 141 -15.41 -3.48 -27.07
C GLN A 141 -14.50 -2.51 -26.31
N GLU A 142 -13.76 -1.66 -27.02
CA GLU A 142 -12.92 -0.60 -26.43
C GLU A 142 -13.76 0.35 -25.59
N GLU A 143 -14.94 0.76 -26.06
CA GLU A 143 -15.84 1.61 -25.29
C GLU A 143 -16.32 0.93 -24.00
N ARG A 144 -16.64 -0.38 -24.06
CA ARG A 144 -16.98 -1.16 -22.86
C ARG A 144 -15.81 -1.31 -21.91
N GLU A 145 -14.58 -1.46 -22.41
CA GLU A 145 -13.36 -1.52 -21.60
C GLU A 145 -13.06 -0.18 -20.94
N ARG A 146 -13.24 0.94 -21.65
CA ARG A 146 -13.11 2.28 -21.09
C ARG A 146 -14.12 2.52 -19.95
N LEU A 147 -15.39 2.17 -20.18
CA LEU A 147 -16.43 2.26 -19.14
C LEU A 147 -16.19 1.30 -17.96
N ALA A 148 -15.53 0.17 -18.18
CA ALA A 148 -15.16 -0.75 -17.11
C ALA A 148 -13.98 -0.21 -16.29
N SER A 149 -12.97 0.35 -16.96
CA SER A 149 -11.82 1.01 -16.34
C SER A 149 -12.27 2.18 -15.47
N GLU A 150 -13.16 3.04 -15.99
CA GLU A 150 -13.65 4.20 -15.25
C GLU A 150 -14.43 3.79 -13.98
N ARG A 151 -15.18 2.68 -14.04
CA ARG A 151 -15.86 2.11 -12.86
C ARG A 151 -14.91 1.44 -11.88
N GLU A 152 -13.75 0.99 -12.33
CA GLU A 152 -12.69 0.45 -11.48
C GLU A 152 -11.95 1.60 -10.79
N ASP A 153 -11.54 2.62 -11.55
CA ASP A 153 -10.92 3.85 -11.04
C ASP A 153 -11.82 4.55 -10.00
N GLU A 154 -13.14 4.58 -10.23
CA GLU A 154 -14.10 5.13 -9.26
C GLU A 154 -14.18 4.29 -7.98
N ARG A 155 -14.07 2.96 -8.08
CA ARG A 155 -14.05 2.07 -6.91
C ARG A 155 -12.75 2.22 -6.13
N ASP A 156 -11.63 2.35 -6.81
CA ASP A 156 -10.31 2.55 -6.20
C ASP A 156 -10.23 3.91 -5.52
N ARG A 157 -10.75 4.97 -6.16
CA ARG A 157 -10.87 6.30 -5.53
C ARG A 157 -11.73 6.26 -4.26
N ARG A 158 -12.85 5.52 -4.27
CA ARG A 158 -13.69 5.34 -3.07
C ARG A 158 -13.02 4.49 -1.99
N ALA A 159 -12.22 3.49 -2.37
CA ALA A 159 -11.47 2.68 -1.43
C ALA A 159 -10.36 3.51 -0.77
N ALA A 160 -9.59 4.26 -1.56
CA ALA A 160 -8.55 5.17 -1.09
C ALA A 160 -9.12 6.24 -0.15
N ALA A 161 -10.27 6.85 -0.48
CA ALA A 161 -10.91 7.83 0.40
C ALA A 161 -11.32 7.24 1.77
N ARG A 162 -11.78 5.98 1.80
CA ARG A 162 -12.13 5.28 3.06
C ARG A 162 -10.90 4.89 3.87
N GLU A 163 -9.80 4.57 3.19
CA GLU A 163 -8.51 4.28 3.83
C GLU A 163 -7.94 5.56 4.44
N GLU A 164 -7.91 6.66 3.69
CA GLU A 164 -7.46 7.96 4.18
C GLU A 164 -8.29 8.44 5.39
N GLU A 165 -9.61 8.21 5.38
CA GLU A 165 -10.47 8.52 6.52
C GLU A 165 -10.10 7.67 7.77
N ARG A 166 -9.75 6.40 7.58
CA ARG A 166 -9.31 5.53 8.67
C ARG A 166 -7.97 5.98 9.22
N ASP A 167 -7.03 6.33 8.37
CA ASP A 167 -5.71 6.81 8.76
C ASP A 167 -5.81 8.13 9.52
N ARG A 168 -6.65 9.06 9.04
CA ARG A 168 -6.92 10.32 9.75
C ARG A 168 -7.49 10.10 11.14
N ARG A 169 -8.44 9.17 11.29
CA ARG A 169 -9.01 8.79 12.60
C ARG A 169 -8.00 8.07 13.50
N ALA A 170 -7.06 7.32 12.92
CA ALA A 170 -6.00 6.68 13.68
C ALA A 170 -5.01 7.71 14.20
N ALA A 171 -4.57 8.64 13.34
CA ALA A 171 -3.70 9.75 13.70
C ALA A 171 -4.33 10.64 14.79
N GLU A 172 -5.61 10.99 14.67
CA GLU A 172 -6.30 11.78 15.71
C GLU A 172 -6.33 11.06 17.07
N ARG A 173 -6.51 9.73 17.08
CA ARG A 173 -6.45 8.95 18.33
C ARG A 173 -5.04 8.90 18.91
N GLU A 174 -4.03 8.88 18.07
CA GLU A 174 -2.62 8.92 18.47
C GLU A 174 -2.26 10.28 19.06
N ASP A 175 -2.61 11.37 18.39
CA ASP A 175 -2.44 12.75 18.87
C ASP A 175 -3.08 12.94 20.26
N VAL A 176 -4.29 12.41 20.46
CA VAL A 176 -4.98 12.49 21.77
C VAL A 176 -4.21 11.73 22.84
N ARG A 177 -3.64 10.56 22.52
CA ARG A 177 -2.83 9.78 23.47
C ARG A 177 -1.54 10.51 23.80
N GLU A 178 -0.87 11.06 22.80
CA GLU A 178 0.38 11.81 22.96
C GLU A 178 0.18 13.07 23.81
N ARG A 179 -0.91 13.81 23.57
CA ARG A 179 -1.28 14.95 24.43
C ARG A 179 -1.52 14.52 25.87
N GLN A 180 -2.25 13.42 26.09
CA GLN A 180 -2.48 12.91 27.45
C GLN A 180 -1.19 12.46 28.13
N THR A 181 -0.23 11.87 27.41
CA THR A 181 1.06 11.51 27.99
C THR A 181 1.89 12.74 28.31
N SER A 182 1.93 13.70 27.39
CA SER A 182 2.65 14.97 27.57
C SER A 182 2.10 15.78 28.76
N GLU A 183 0.78 15.92 28.89
CA GLU A 183 0.15 16.58 30.04
C GLU A 183 0.49 15.90 31.38
N ARG A 184 0.56 14.56 31.39
CA ARG A 184 0.95 13.80 32.59
C ARG A 184 2.42 14.03 32.95
N GLU A 185 3.28 14.10 31.94
CA GLU A 185 4.71 14.39 32.13
C GLU A 185 4.91 15.83 32.60
N GLU A 186 4.31 16.83 31.95
CA GLU A 186 4.36 18.23 32.39
C GLU A 186 3.86 18.38 33.83
N ARG A 187 2.78 17.68 34.20
CA ARG A 187 2.27 17.72 35.58
C ARG A 187 3.29 17.18 36.58
N ARG A 188 3.99 16.09 36.24
CA ARG A 188 5.06 15.51 37.07
C ARG A 188 6.25 16.46 37.17
N GLU A 189 6.65 17.09 36.06
CA GLU A 189 7.74 18.07 36.04
C GLU A 189 7.40 19.29 36.89
N ARG A 190 6.20 19.85 36.77
CA ARG A 190 5.75 20.97 37.61
C ARG A 190 5.75 20.60 39.09
N GLU A 191 5.31 19.39 39.44
CA GLU A 191 5.36 18.90 40.82
C GLU A 191 6.81 18.76 41.32
N MET A 192 7.73 18.24 40.49
CA MET A 192 9.15 18.13 40.80
C MET A 192 9.80 19.50 41.00
N LEU A 193 9.57 20.45 40.09
CA LEU A 193 10.06 21.82 40.20
C LEU A 193 9.50 22.52 41.45
N SER A 194 8.21 22.35 41.73
CA SER A 194 7.60 22.90 42.96
C SER A 194 8.17 22.29 44.24
N ARG A 195 8.61 21.02 44.19
CA ARG A 195 9.31 20.38 45.32
C ARG A 195 10.73 20.92 45.46
N GLN A 196 11.44 21.07 44.34
CA GLN A 196 12.78 21.63 44.31
C GLN A 196 12.80 23.06 44.83
N GLU A 197 11.91 23.93 44.35
CA GLU A 197 11.80 25.31 44.81
C GLU A 197 11.53 25.40 46.32
N ARG A 198 10.67 24.52 46.84
CA ARG A 198 10.42 24.44 48.29
C ARG A 198 11.65 24.01 49.07
N TRP A 199 12.39 23.03 48.54
CA TRP A 199 13.63 22.59 49.16
C TRP A 199 14.69 23.69 49.14
N GLU A 200 14.86 24.40 48.02
CA GLU A 200 15.78 25.53 47.89
C GLU A 200 15.40 26.67 48.85
N LYS A 201 14.10 27.00 48.96
CA LYS A 201 13.61 28.00 49.91
C LYS A 201 13.88 27.60 51.37
N ASP A 202 13.66 26.34 51.74
CA ASP A 202 13.96 25.87 53.11
C ASP A 202 15.47 25.89 53.38
N MET A 203 16.29 25.50 52.40
CA MET A 203 17.75 25.57 52.49
C MET A 203 18.24 27.01 52.68
N LEU A 204 17.76 27.95 51.86
CA LEU A 204 18.10 29.37 51.99
C LEU A 204 17.63 29.95 53.34
N ALA A 205 16.44 29.58 53.81
CA ALA A 205 15.95 30.02 55.11
C ALA A 205 16.81 29.47 56.27
N ARG A 206 17.38 28.27 56.14
CA ARG A 206 18.35 27.72 57.11
C ARG A 206 19.65 28.51 57.09
N GLU A 207 20.16 28.81 55.89
CA GLU A 207 21.38 29.59 55.71
C GLU A 207 21.22 31.03 56.25
N GLU A 208 20.11 31.70 55.96
CA GLU A 208 19.81 33.04 56.48
C GLU A 208 19.75 33.07 58.02
N ARG A 209 19.17 32.03 58.64
CA ARG A 209 19.17 31.90 60.11
C ARG A 209 20.58 31.80 60.67
N LEU A 210 21.44 30.97 60.06
CA LEU A 210 22.82 30.83 60.47
C LEU A 210 23.60 32.13 60.29
N GLU A 211 23.37 32.84 59.18
CA GLU A 211 24.03 34.12 58.92
C GLU A 211 23.56 35.20 59.90
N ARG A 212 22.27 35.24 60.23
CA ARG A 212 21.72 36.16 61.25
C ARG A 212 22.35 35.91 62.61
N ASP A 213 22.40 34.65 63.05
CA ASP A 213 23.04 34.26 64.30
C ASP A 213 24.53 34.63 64.32
N TYR A 214 25.21 34.46 63.17
CA TYR A 214 26.61 34.84 63.02
C TYR A 214 26.81 36.36 63.15
N ARG A 215 25.99 37.15 62.44
CA ARG A 215 26.01 38.62 62.50
C ARG A 215 25.72 39.13 63.91
N GLU A 216 24.74 38.57 64.60
CA GLU A 216 24.44 38.96 65.99
C GLU A 216 25.61 38.68 66.94
N ARG A 217 26.31 37.56 66.76
CA ARG A 217 27.53 37.23 67.53
C ARG A 217 28.70 38.15 67.22
N GLU A 218 28.88 38.53 65.95
CA GLU A 218 29.88 39.54 65.57
C GLU A 218 29.53 40.91 66.17
N GLU A 219 28.31 41.41 65.99
CA GLU A 219 27.86 42.68 66.57
C GLU A 219 28.03 42.71 68.10
N ARG A 220 27.72 41.61 68.79
CA ARG A 220 27.94 41.51 70.23
C ARG A 220 29.43 41.64 70.58
N ARG A 221 30.31 40.97 69.83
CA ARG A 221 31.76 41.08 70.03
C ARG A 221 32.26 42.50 69.75
N GLU A 222 31.77 43.15 68.70
CA GLU A 222 32.10 44.54 68.39
C GLU A 222 31.61 45.51 69.46
N ARG A 223 30.37 45.37 69.94
CA ARG A 223 29.84 46.18 71.05
C ARG A 223 30.66 45.99 72.33
N GLU A 224 31.01 44.74 72.65
CA GLU A 224 31.87 44.45 73.80
C GLU A 224 33.28 45.03 73.61
N ALA A 225 33.85 45.00 72.40
CA ALA A 225 35.13 45.62 72.08
C ALA A 225 35.06 47.15 72.19
N ALA A 226 34.06 47.80 71.59
CA ALA A 226 33.84 49.25 71.67
C ALA A 226 33.63 49.72 73.12
N ALA A 227 32.86 48.96 73.92
CA ALA A 227 32.69 49.27 75.34
C ALA A 227 34.00 49.12 76.14
N ARG A 228 34.87 48.17 75.79
CA ARG A 228 36.21 48.05 76.38
C ARG A 228 37.07 49.25 75.98
N GLU A 229 37.06 49.65 74.71
CA GLU A 229 37.78 50.82 74.21
C GLU A 229 37.30 52.11 74.88
N GLU A 230 35.99 52.33 75.01
CA GLU A 230 35.44 53.51 75.69
C GLU A 230 35.86 53.59 77.17
N ARG A 231 35.87 52.46 77.88
CA ARG A 231 36.38 52.39 79.27
C ARG A 231 37.85 52.74 79.35
N LEU A 232 38.67 52.27 78.39
CA LEU A 232 40.08 52.62 78.31
C LEU A 232 40.27 54.11 78.03
N PHE A 233 39.51 54.68 77.08
CA PHE A 233 39.55 56.12 76.80
C PHE A 233 39.18 56.96 78.03
N LYS A 234 38.10 56.62 78.74
CA LYS A 234 37.72 57.29 79.99
C LYS A 234 38.82 57.22 81.04
N LEU A 235 39.46 56.06 81.20
CA LEU A 235 40.56 55.91 82.14
C LEU A 235 41.76 56.79 81.77
N LEU A 236 42.13 56.83 80.48
CA LEU A 236 43.21 57.68 79.98
C LEU A 236 42.88 59.17 80.15
N GLU A 237 41.64 59.59 79.89
CA GLU A 237 41.17 60.96 80.10
C GLU A 237 41.28 61.37 81.57
N THR A 238 40.82 60.53 82.50
CA THR A 238 40.96 60.80 83.94
C THR A 238 42.43 60.88 84.38
N PHE A 239 43.31 60.09 83.75
CA PHE A 239 44.73 60.10 84.05
C PHE A 239 45.43 61.36 83.51
N MET A 240 45.00 61.87 82.34
CA MET A 240 45.52 63.13 81.78
C MET A 240 44.97 64.37 82.50
N ALA A 241 43.74 64.34 83.01
CA ALA A 241 43.13 65.45 83.75
C ALA A 241 43.68 65.63 85.18
N ASN A 242 44.25 64.58 85.77
CA ASN A 242 44.85 64.59 87.11
C ASN A 242 46.36 64.93 87.11
N LYS A 243 46.87 65.52 86.03
CA LYS A 243 48.27 65.92 85.87
C LYS A 243 48.37 67.41 85.60
#